data_AF-F2UBZ1-F1
#
_entry.id   AF-F2UBZ1-F1
#
_cell.length_a   1.000
_cell.length_b   1.000
_cell.length_c   1.000
_cell.angle_alpha   90.00
_cell.angle_beta   90.00
_cell.angle_gamma   90.00
#
_symmetry.space_group_name_H-M   'P 1'
#
loop_
_entity.id
_entity.type
_entity.pdbx_description
1 polymer ?
#
loop_
_entity_poly.entity_id
_entity_poly.type
_entity_poly.pdbx_seq_one_letter_code
_entity_poly.pdbx_strand_id
1 'polypeptide(L)'
;MSDDKNQALVEENKQLRQCLRDVLDEVPEAKRAKIEALLGASSSSASSANTSSTEKKKTKDNKKKTKQKHSEIISSSSSSSNSSSSNASAQASPKKPDQESIQPTKDAEGGLHFSLDAKRRVSVTVFKGNVLVGLREWYEKDGKTLPGKGVSLKAPEWKSLVKNAKTATEAFEKQNFDFVTELGKTWKGQKRLSLRSYKGKSFFDVREHYEDKAGEIKPTRKGATLSDAVWKRLCTLMPHVDKAVAQLSGNTDDDDSDGDN
;
A
#
# COMPACT_ATOMS: atom_id res chain seq x y z
N MET A 1 -49.06 -21.26 15.54
CA MET A 1 -47.78 -20.94 16.23
C MET A 1 -46.57 -21.03 15.29
N SER A 2 -46.47 -22.06 14.44
CA SER A 2 -45.38 -22.17 13.46
C SER A 2 -45.65 -21.29 12.22
N ASP A 3 -46.89 -21.31 11.75
CA ASP A 3 -47.32 -20.71 10.49
C ASP A 3 -47.35 -19.18 10.53
N ASP A 4 -47.70 -18.61 11.69
CA ASP A 4 -47.76 -17.16 11.92
C ASP A 4 -46.38 -16.52 11.73
N LYS A 5 -45.31 -17.25 12.10
CA LYS A 5 -43.92 -16.80 11.91
C LYS A 5 -43.50 -16.82 10.44
N ASN A 6 -43.96 -17.82 9.67
CA ASN A 6 -43.75 -17.85 8.22
C ASN A 6 -44.51 -16.71 7.52
N GLN A 7 -45.75 -16.42 7.93
CA GLN A 7 -46.52 -15.30 7.38
C GLN A 7 -45.86 -13.95 7.71
N ALA A 8 -45.38 -13.75 8.94
CA ALA A 8 -44.64 -12.55 9.33
C ALA A 8 -43.35 -12.37 8.48
N LEU A 9 -42.56 -13.43 8.28
CA LEU A 9 -41.36 -13.40 7.44
C LEU A 9 -41.67 -13.12 5.97
N VAL A 10 -42.79 -13.62 5.43
CA VAL A 10 -43.22 -13.35 4.05
C VAL A 10 -43.60 -11.87 3.87
N GLU A 11 -44.35 -11.30 4.83
CA GLU A 11 -44.76 -9.90 4.78
C GLU A 11 -43.57 -8.95 5.03
N GLU A 12 -42.63 -9.29 5.91
CA GLU A 12 -41.35 -8.58 6.07
C GLU A 12 -40.53 -8.58 4.77
N ASN A 13 -40.39 -9.73 4.11
CA ASN A 13 -39.70 -9.82 2.82
C ASN A 13 -40.38 -9.01 1.72
N LYS A 14 -41.71 -8.90 1.74
CA LYS A 14 -42.50 -8.05 0.84
C LYS A 14 -42.29 -6.56 1.15
N GLN A 15 -42.28 -6.17 2.42
CA GLN A 15 -41.99 -4.80 2.85
C GLN A 15 -40.57 -4.35 2.47
N LEU A 16 -39.57 -5.23 2.66
CA LEU A 16 -38.18 -5.00 2.24
C LEU A 16 -38.07 -4.82 0.72
N ARG A 17 -38.80 -5.61 -0.07
CA ARG A 17 -38.84 -5.49 -1.54
C ARG A 17 -39.51 -4.19 -2.02
N GLN A 18 -40.50 -3.68 -1.28
CA GLN A 18 -41.11 -2.39 -1.59
C GLN A 18 -40.16 -1.24 -1.27
N CYS A 19 -39.62 -1.20 -0.04
CA CYS A 19 -38.62 -0.21 0.38
C CYS A 19 -37.41 -0.14 -0.58
N LEU A 20 -36.90 -1.29 -1.05
CA LEU A 20 -35.83 -1.34 -2.04
C LEU A 20 -36.22 -0.72 -3.40
N ARG A 21 -37.48 -0.86 -3.82
CA ARG A 21 -38.00 -0.22 -5.04
C ARG A 21 -38.08 1.29 -4.86
N ASP A 22 -38.64 1.75 -3.75
CA ASP A 22 -38.83 3.17 -3.45
C ASP A 22 -37.46 3.89 -3.40
N VAL A 23 -36.45 3.28 -2.75
CA VAL A 23 -35.06 3.78 -2.73
C VAL A 23 -34.39 3.78 -4.12
N LEU A 24 -34.79 2.87 -5.02
CA LEU A 24 -34.31 2.87 -6.41
C LEU A 24 -35.00 3.92 -7.28
N ASP A 25 -36.25 4.29 -6.99
CA ASP A 25 -36.98 5.36 -7.66
C ASP A 25 -36.65 6.76 -7.11
N GLU A 26 -36.17 6.88 -5.87
CA GLU A 26 -35.49 8.10 -5.36
C GLU A 26 -34.10 8.34 -5.97
N VAL A 27 -33.56 7.45 -6.81
CA VAL A 27 -32.31 7.70 -7.55
C VAL A 27 -32.56 8.78 -8.60
N PRO A 28 -32.06 10.03 -8.43
CA PRO A 28 -32.44 11.13 -9.32
C PRO A 28 -31.97 10.86 -10.74
N GLU A 29 -32.69 11.38 -11.73
CA GLU A 29 -32.44 11.10 -13.16
C GLU A 29 -30.99 11.39 -13.58
N ALA A 30 -30.36 12.42 -13.00
CA ALA A 30 -28.95 12.74 -13.19
C ALA A 30 -27.96 11.63 -12.77
N LYS A 31 -28.36 10.71 -11.87
CA LYS A 31 -27.62 9.48 -11.55
C LYS A 31 -27.97 8.35 -12.53
N ARG A 32 -29.24 8.19 -12.92
CA ARG A 32 -29.68 7.18 -13.90
C ARG A 32 -28.99 7.39 -15.25
N ALA A 33 -29.02 8.61 -15.79
CA ALA A 33 -28.31 8.98 -17.02
C ALA A 33 -26.79 8.77 -16.95
N LYS A 34 -26.19 8.86 -15.75
CA LYS A 34 -24.74 8.62 -15.54
C LYS A 34 -24.38 7.13 -15.50
N ILE A 35 -25.32 6.26 -15.14
CA ILE A 35 -25.20 4.80 -15.24
C ILE A 35 -25.40 4.37 -16.70
N GLU A 36 -26.40 4.94 -17.38
CA GLU A 36 -26.67 4.67 -18.80
C GLU A 36 -25.50 5.10 -19.70
N ALA A 37 -24.91 6.28 -19.46
CA ALA A 37 -23.69 6.74 -20.13
C ALA A 37 -22.43 5.88 -19.85
N LEU A 38 -22.44 5.07 -18.78
CA LEU A 38 -21.39 4.09 -18.49
C LEU A 38 -21.65 2.75 -19.20
N LEU A 39 -22.90 2.31 -19.28
CA LEU A 39 -23.30 1.05 -19.94
C LEU A 39 -23.28 1.14 -21.47
N GLY A 40 -23.68 2.29 -22.03
CA GLY A 40 -23.66 2.55 -23.47
C GLY A 40 -22.28 2.55 -24.13
N ALA A 41 -21.20 2.48 -23.35
CA ALA A 41 -19.83 2.36 -23.84
C ALA A 41 -19.45 0.93 -24.30
N SER A 42 -20.30 -0.08 -24.07
CA SER A 42 -19.93 -1.50 -24.24
C SER A 42 -20.98 -2.40 -24.91
N SER A 43 -21.74 -1.89 -25.89
CA SER A 43 -22.48 -2.75 -26.84
C SER A 43 -22.76 -2.05 -28.18
N SER A 44 -22.17 -2.54 -29.26
CA SER A 44 -22.46 -2.06 -30.62
C SER A 44 -22.30 -3.16 -31.68
N SER A 45 -23.40 -3.86 -31.94
CA SER A 45 -23.53 -4.84 -33.04
C SER A 45 -24.99 -4.92 -33.48
N ALA A 46 -25.26 -4.79 -34.80
CA ALA A 46 -26.58 -4.67 -35.44
C ALA A 46 -27.33 -3.34 -35.11
N SER A 47 -27.43 -2.31 -35.99
CA SER A 47 -28.08 -2.18 -37.32
C SER A 47 -29.55 -1.73 -37.23
N SER A 48 -30.10 -0.79 -38.02
CA SER A 48 -29.57 0.00 -39.14
C SER A 48 -30.47 1.20 -39.50
N ALA A 49 -29.96 2.14 -40.32
CA ALA A 49 -30.64 3.27 -41.00
C ALA A 49 -31.13 4.45 -40.10
N ASN A 50 -31.25 5.71 -40.56
CA ASN A 50 -31.03 6.28 -41.90
C ASN A 50 -30.54 7.77 -41.85
N THR A 51 -29.94 8.28 -42.94
CA THR A 51 -29.84 9.70 -43.44
C THR A 51 -29.97 10.93 -42.49
N SER A 52 -29.23 12.04 -42.61
CA SER A 52 -28.23 12.52 -43.61
C SER A 52 -27.59 13.88 -43.22
N SER A 53 -26.38 14.18 -43.74
CA SER A 53 -25.79 15.54 -44.01
C SER A 53 -25.84 16.63 -42.92
N THR A 54 -24.72 17.13 -42.37
CA THR A 54 -23.84 18.21 -42.93
C THR A 54 -22.68 18.52 -41.93
N GLU A 55 -21.84 19.56 -42.08
CA GLU A 55 -20.76 19.72 -43.08
C GLU A 55 -19.63 20.68 -42.56
N LYS A 56 -18.34 20.30 -42.71
CA LYS A 56 -17.10 21.13 -42.52
C LYS A 56 -16.92 21.66 -41.06
N LYS A 57 -15.75 22.17 -40.62
CA LYS A 57 -14.54 22.70 -41.28
C LYS A 57 -13.26 22.44 -40.44
N LYS A 58 -12.08 22.43 -41.09
CA LYS A 58 -10.75 22.30 -40.43
C LYS A 58 -10.26 23.63 -39.81
N THR A 59 -9.43 23.50 -38.77
CA THR A 59 -8.39 24.46 -38.33
C THR A 59 -7.09 23.66 -38.04
N LYS A 60 -5.92 24.30 -37.87
CA LYS A 60 -4.60 23.61 -37.88
C LYS A 60 -3.49 24.39 -37.13
N ASP A 61 -2.44 23.69 -36.68
CA ASP A 61 -1.11 24.21 -36.24
C ASP A 61 -1.11 25.06 -34.94
N ASN A 62 0.00 25.43 -34.24
CA ASN A 62 1.47 25.19 -34.29
C ASN A 62 1.99 25.35 -32.82
N LYS A 63 2.91 24.55 -32.24
CA LYS A 63 4.38 24.43 -32.45
C LYS A 63 5.26 25.63 -31.96
N LYS A 64 5.88 25.50 -30.79
CA LYS A 64 7.18 26.13 -30.41
C LYS A 64 7.80 25.28 -29.27
N LYS A 65 8.93 24.55 -29.37
CA LYS A 65 10.34 24.82 -29.74
C LYS A 65 11.13 25.71 -28.77
N THR A 66 12.14 25.10 -28.12
CA THR A 66 13.54 25.54 -27.85
C THR A 66 14.21 24.39 -27.01
N LYS A 67 15.32 23.71 -27.36
CA LYS A 67 16.74 24.08 -27.68
C LYS A 67 17.52 24.57 -26.43
N GLN A 68 18.80 24.27 -26.12
CA GLN A 68 19.93 23.47 -26.67
C GLN A 68 20.63 22.72 -25.47
N LYS A 69 21.42 21.63 -25.57
CA LYS A 69 22.83 21.45 -26.06
C LYS A 69 23.84 22.46 -25.46
N HIS A 70 25.11 22.14 -25.08
CA HIS A 70 26.05 21.10 -25.56
C HIS A 70 27.25 20.83 -24.61
N SER A 71 27.70 19.56 -24.45
CA SER A 71 29.12 19.06 -24.26
C SER A 71 29.13 17.64 -23.65
N GLU A 72 29.88 16.60 -24.06
CA GLU A 72 30.81 16.36 -25.20
C GLU A 72 32.10 17.23 -25.22
N ILE A 73 33.35 16.70 -25.23
CA ILE A 73 33.93 15.33 -25.23
C ILE A 73 35.34 15.38 -24.56
N ILE A 74 35.91 14.22 -24.10
CA ILE A 74 37.27 13.67 -24.40
C ILE A 74 37.72 12.67 -23.30
N SER A 75 38.47 11.63 -23.71
CA SER A 75 38.98 10.52 -22.87
C SER A 75 40.51 10.34 -23.02
N SER A 76 41.09 9.43 -22.22
CA SER A 76 42.51 9.00 -22.22
C SER A 76 43.52 10.02 -21.65
N SER A 77 44.72 9.63 -21.21
CA SER A 77 45.36 8.31 -21.24
C SER A 77 45.65 7.72 -19.85
N SER A 78 46.53 6.71 -19.74
CA SER A 78 46.38 5.65 -18.73
C SER A 78 47.63 4.79 -18.49
N SER A 79 47.87 4.36 -17.25
CA SER A 79 48.74 3.22 -16.89
C SER A 79 48.32 2.59 -15.54
N SER A 80 48.75 1.39 -15.14
CA SER A 80 48.78 0.06 -15.81
C SER A 80 49.55 -0.93 -14.93
N SER A 81 48.88 -1.93 -14.35
CA SER A 81 49.53 -3.18 -13.90
C SER A 81 48.52 -4.33 -13.80
N ASN A 82 48.92 -5.53 -14.19
CA ASN A 82 48.09 -6.73 -14.34
C ASN A 82 48.31 -7.74 -13.21
N SER A 83 47.28 -8.55 -12.91
CA SER A 83 47.41 -10.02 -12.94
C SER A 83 46.06 -10.76 -12.97
N SER A 84 45.99 -11.78 -13.83
CA SER A 84 45.18 -13.03 -13.81
C SER A 84 44.29 -13.32 -12.58
N SER A 85 43.11 -13.97 -12.65
CA SER A 85 42.47 -14.76 -13.74
C SER A 85 40.99 -15.07 -13.37
N SER A 86 40.11 -15.67 -14.18
CA SER A 86 40.20 -16.15 -15.58
C SER A 86 38.92 -15.82 -16.38
N ASN A 87 38.09 -16.80 -16.80
CA ASN A 87 36.86 -16.59 -17.57
C ASN A 87 35.89 -17.81 -17.52
N ALA A 88 34.58 -17.55 -17.42
CA ALA A 88 33.50 -18.49 -17.75
C ALA A 88 32.20 -17.72 -18.10
N SER A 89 32.07 -17.23 -19.34
CA SER A 89 30.89 -16.49 -19.81
C SER A 89 29.87 -17.40 -20.51
N ALA A 90 28.58 -17.28 -20.17
CA ALA A 90 27.49 -17.95 -20.89
C ALA A 90 26.19 -17.11 -20.93
N GLN A 91 25.95 -16.49 -22.09
CA GLN A 91 24.67 -16.14 -22.72
C GLN A 91 23.44 -15.72 -21.87
N ALA A 92 22.89 -14.54 -22.14
CA ALA A 92 21.58 -14.12 -21.65
C ALA A 92 20.42 -14.91 -22.30
N SER A 93 19.26 -14.94 -21.65
CA SER A 93 17.99 -15.40 -22.23
C SER A 93 16.79 -14.71 -21.54
N PRO A 94 15.79 -14.20 -22.28
CA PRO A 94 14.67 -13.46 -21.70
C PRO A 94 13.66 -14.40 -21.05
N LYS A 95 13.61 -14.44 -19.72
CA LYS A 95 12.55 -15.18 -19.01
C LYS A 95 11.24 -14.39 -18.99
N LYS A 96 10.15 -15.11 -19.25
CA LYS A 96 8.75 -14.64 -19.14
C LYS A 96 8.40 -14.33 -17.67
N PRO A 97 7.30 -13.59 -17.38
CA PRO A 97 6.89 -13.30 -16.01
C PRO A 97 6.44 -14.58 -15.28
N ASP A 98 7.37 -15.17 -14.56
CA ASP A 98 7.17 -16.29 -13.64
C ASP A 98 6.78 -15.77 -12.24
N GLN A 99 6.28 -16.63 -11.35
CA GLN A 99 5.87 -16.20 -10.01
C GLN A 99 7.09 -15.83 -9.15
N GLU A 100 7.27 -14.51 -8.92
CA GLU A 100 8.30 -13.95 -8.05
C GLU A 100 8.19 -14.54 -6.63
N SER A 101 9.08 -15.47 -6.27
CA SER A 101 9.09 -16.10 -4.96
C SER A 101 9.42 -15.07 -3.88
N ILE A 102 8.45 -14.75 -3.03
CA ILE A 102 8.55 -13.71 -1.99
C ILE A 102 9.44 -14.21 -0.84
N GLN A 103 10.75 -14.09 -1.02
CA GLN A 103 11.75 -14.38 0.01
C GLN A 103 12.17 -13.09 0.73
N PRO A 104 12.40 -13.12 2.06
CA PRO A 104 13.03 -12.01 2.77
C PRO A 104 14.51 -11.89 2.41
N THR A 105 14.99 -10.67 2.21
CA THR A 105 16.42 -10.37 2.18
C THR A 105 16.94 -10.25 3.61
N LYS A 106 18.00 -10.98 3.97
CA LYS A 106 18.65 -10.85 5.28
C LYS A 106 19.59 -9.64 5.30
N ASP A 107 19.62 -8.89 6.39
CA ASP A 107 20.59 -7.81 6.63
C ASP A 107 21.81 -8.28 7.45
N ALA A 108 22.80 -7.40 7.64
CA ALA A 108 24.05 -7.75 8.31
C ALA A 108 23.85 -7.99 9.83
N GLU A 109 22.84 -7.35 10.39
CA GLU A 109 22.40 -7.45 11.77
C GLU A 109 21.50 -8.69 12.01
N GLY A 110 21.27 -9.50 10.98
CA GLY A 110 20.53 -10.76 11.04
C GLY A 110 19.01 -10.63 10.90
N GLY A 111 18.50 -9.41 10.78
CA GLY A 111 17.11 -9.11 10.48
C GLY A 111 16.69 -9.50 9.07
N LEU A 112 15.38 -9.51 8.84
CA LEU A 112 14.75 -9.93 7.59
C LEU A 112 13.97 -8.75 7.01
N HIS A 113 14.11 -8.44 5.71
CA HIS A 113 13.35 -7.35 5.09
C HIS A 113 12.76 -7.69 3.72
N PHE A 114 11.62 -7.07 3.44
CA PHE A 114 10.88 -7.19 2.19
C PHE A 114 10.70 -5.80 1.57
N SER A 115 10.91 -5.69 0.26
CA SER A 115 10.72 -4.44 -0.48
C SER A 115 9.24 -4.18 -0.78
N LEU A 116 8.78 -2.98 -0.40
CA LEU A 116 7.42 -2.48 -0.66
C LEU A 116 7.38 -1.63 -1.93
N ASP A 117 8.38 -0.76 -2.09
CA ASP A 117 8.70 -0.03 -3.32
C ASP A 117 10.21 0.26 -3.36
N ALA A 118 10.71 0.94 -4.40
CA ALA A 118 12.14 1.23 -4.59
C ALA A 118 12.79 1.98 -3.40
N LYS A 119 12.00 2.70 -2.59
CA LYS A 119 12.45 3.48 -1.44
C LYS A 119 11.84 3.00 -0.12
N ARG A 120 11.00 1.98 -0.08
CA ARG A 120 10.31 1.54 1.15
C ARG A 120 10.45 0.06 1.40
N ARG A 121 10.73 -0.29 2.64
CA ARG A 121 10.94 -1.67 3.10
C ARG A 121 10.14 -1.90 4.38
N VAL A 122 9.61 -3.12 4.52
CA VAL A 122 9.18 -3.64 5.81
C VAL A 122 10.27 -4.58 6.34
N SER A 123 10.80 -4.29 7.51
CA SER A 123 11.84 -5.10 8.17
C SER A 123 11.30 -5.78 9.42
N VAL A 124 11.80 -6.95 9.75
CA VAL A 124 11.57 -7.67 11.01
C VAL A 124 12.93 -7.85 11.67
N THR A 125 13.07 -7.27 12.86
CA THR A 125 14.35 -7.11 13.57
C THR A 125 14.16 -7.37 15.05
N VAL A 126 15.07 -8.09 15.70
CA VAL A 126 15.08 -8.25 17.16
C VAL A 126 15.87 -7.10 17.79
N PHE A 127 15.32 -6.48 18.83
CA PHE A 127 16.02 -5.45 19.61
C PHE A 127 15.71 -5.62 21.10
N LYS A 128 16.72 -5.95 21.92
CA LYS A 128 16.56 -6.25 23.36
C LYS A 128 15.43 -7.25 23.63
N GLY A 129 15.53 -8.45 23.05
CA GLY A 129 14.51 -9.52 23.13
C GLY A 129 13.14 -9.20 22.49
N ASN A 130 12.91 -7.99 21.98
CA ASN A 130 11.63 -7.61 21.38
C ASN A 130 11.71 -7.73 19.85
N VAL A 131 10.84 -8.56 19.25
CA VAL A 131 10.64 -8.56 17.79
C VAL A 131 9.88 -7.30 17.37
N LEU A 132 10.49 -6.53 16.47
CA LEU A 132 9.95 -5.27 15.93
C LEU A 132 9.78 -5.37 14.41
N VAL A 133 8.59 -4.98 13.93
CA VAL A 133 8.28 -4.80 12.50
C VAL A 133 8.40 -3.32 12.15
N GLY A 134 9.42 -2.96 11.37
CA GLY A 134 9.71 -1.59 10.94
C GLY A 134 9.15 -1.31 9.54
N LEU A 135 8.21 -0.36 9.43
CA LEU A 135 7.80 0.20 8.14
C LEU A 135 8.59 1.48 7.90
N ARG A 136 9.54 1.46 6.96
CA ARG A 136 10.52 2.54 6.79
C ARG A 136 10.80 2.91 5.33
N GLU A 137 10.87 4.22 5.09
CA GLU A 137 11.39 4.83 3.87
C GLU A 137 12.91 5.01 3.99
N TRP A 138 13.64 4.61 2.96
CA TRP A 138 15.08 4.70 2.78
C TRP A 138 15.39 5.76 1.72
N TYR A 139 16.56 6.40 1.86
CA TYR A 139 17.03 7.40 0.91
C TYR A 139 18.51 7.19 0.63
N GLU A 140 18.96 7.60 -0.55
CA GLU A 140 20.38 7.58 -0.90
C GLU A 140 21.01 8.93 -0.54
N LYS A 141 22.20 8.88 0.06
CA LYS A 141 23.06 10.03 0.29
C LYS A 141 24.51 9.59 0.10
N ASP A 142 25.27 10.34 -0.69
CA ASP A 142 26.70 10.09 -0.95
C ASP A 142 26.98 8.63 -1.43
N GLY A 143 26.08 8.09 -2.26
CA GLY A 143 26.15 6.70 -2.77
C GLY A 143 25.69 5.61 -1.77
N LYS A 144 25.37 5.97 -0.52
CA LYS A 144 24.94 5.02 0.53
C LYS A 144 23.43 5.10 0.77
N THR A 145 22.75 3.96 0.80
CA THR A 145 21.36 3.86 1.26
C THR A 145 21.29 3.99 2.78
N LEU A 146 20.49 4.94 3.28
CA LEU A 146 20.33 5.25 4.69
C LEU A 146 18.86 5.14 5.17
N PRO A 147 18.63 4.73 6.42
CA PRO A 147 17.29 4.64 7.00
C PRO A 147 16.70 6.04 7.22
N GLY A 148 15.58 6.33 6.55
CA GLY A 148 14.82 7.58 6.68
C GLY A 148 13.63 7.48 7.63
N LYS A 149 12.55 8.18 7.27
CA LYS A 149 11.31 8.24 8.08
C LYS A 149 10.64 6.87 8.14
N GLY A 150 10.04 6.55 9.28
CA GLY A 150 9.30 5.31 9.47
C GLY A 150 8.71 5.17 10.86
N VAL A 151 8.16 4.00 11.12
CA VAL A 151 7.58 3.56 12.40
C VAL A 151 8.00 2.13 12.67
N SER A 152 8.25 1.80 13.94
CA SER A 152 8.48 0.43 14.39
C SER A 152 7.29 0.00 15.25
N LEU A 153 6.71 -1.15 14.91
CA LEU A 153 5.60 -1.78 15.60
C LEU A 153 6.11 -3.02 16.35
N LYS A 154 5.71 -3.24 17.59
CA LYS A 154 5.93 -4.53 18.28
C LYS A 154 5.04 -5.61 17.66
N ALA A 155 5.37 -6.88 17.87
CA ALA A 155 4.54 -8.02 17.44
C ALA A 155 3.01 -7.89 17.71
N PRO A 156 2.51 -7.47 18.89
CA PRO A 156 1.07 -7.21 19.09
C PRO A 156 0.54 -6.02 18.29
N GLU A 157 1.31 -4.93 18.15
CA GLU A 157 0.92 -3.74 17.39
C GLU A 157 0.85 -4.03 15.88
N TRP A 158 1.70 -4.94 15.39
CA TRP A 158 1.65 -5.50 14.05
C TRP A 158 0.42 -6.41 13.85
N LYS A 159 0.10 -7.31 14.81
CA LYS A 159 -1.13 -8.11 14.77
C LYS A 159 -2.39 -7.22 14.74
N SER A 160 -2.40 -6.10 15.46
CA SER A 160 -3.46 -5.08 15.35
C SER A 160 -3.53 -4.45 13.95
N LEU A 161 -2.40 -4.17 13.30
CA LEU A 161 -2.37 -3.66 11.92
C LEU A 161 -2.98 -4.68 10.94
N VAL A 162 -2.54 -5.94 10.99
CA VAL A 162 -3.06 -7.02 10.11
C VAL A 162 -4.55 -7.23 10.32
N LYS A 163 -5.03 -7.26 11.57
CA LYS A 163 -6.47 -7.36 11.90
C LYS A 163 -7.30 -6.22 11.29
N ASN A 164 -6.83 -4.98 11.43
CA ASN A 164 -7.55 -3.80 10.93
C ASN A 164 -7.37 -3.57 9.42
N ALA A 165 -6.46 -4.28 8.74
CA ALA A 165 -6.08 -3.98 7.36
C ALA A 165 -7.25 -4.08 6.37
N LYS A 166 -8.18 -5.02 6.59
CA LYS A 166 -9.41 -5.17 5.79
C LYS A 166 -10.31 -3.95 5.91
N THR A 167 -10.68 -3.60 7.15
CA THR A 167 -11.54 -2.45 7.46
C THR A 167 -10.93 -1.12 6.99
N ALA A 168 -9.61 -0.95 7.09
CA ALA A 168 -8.91 0.21 6.56
C ALA A 168 -8.98 0.28 5.02
N THR A 169 -8.94 -0.86 4.33
CA THR A 169 -9.06 -0.93 2.87
C THR A 169 -10.48 -0.59 2.41
N GLU A 170 -11.50 -1.15 3.09
CA GLU A 170 -12.89 -0.76 2.84
C GLU A 170 -13.16 0.73 3.10
N ALA A 171 -12.58 1.29 4.16
CA ALA A 171 -12.69 2.72 4.46
C ALA A 171 -11.98 3.58 3.40
N PHE A 172 -10.89 3.09 2.80
CA PHE A 172 -10.18 3.76 1.71
C PHE A 172 -11.01 3.77 0.43
N GLU A 173 -11.65 2.66 0.07
CA GLU A 173 -12.56 2.54 -1.07
C GLU A 173 -13.79 3.45 -0.90
N LYS A 174 -14.35 3.50 0.32
CA LYS A 174 -15.46 4.40 0.71
C LYS A 174 -15.01 5.86 0.89
N GLN A 175 -13.72 6.17 0.74
CA GLN A 175 -13.09 7.49 0.98
C GLN A 175 -13.41 8.10 2.36
N ASN A 176 -13.59 7.25 3.38
CA ASN A 176 -13.84 7.68 4.75
C ASN A 176 -12.53 8.11 5.43
N PHE A 177 -12.16 9.37 5.29
CA PHE A 177 -10.94 9.93 5.87
C PHE A 177 -10.98 10.09 7.40
N ASP A 178 -12.16 9.98 8.02
CA ASP A 178 -12.31 9.98 9.48
C ASP A 178 -12.00 8.62 10.10
N PHE A 179 -11.67 7.60 9.29
CA PHE A 179 -11.18 6.31 9.78
C PHE A 179 -9.85 6.47 10.52
N VAL A 180 -9.88 6.19 11.82
CA VAL A 180 -8.73 6.09 12.72
C VAL A 180 -8.87 4.82 13.55
N THR A 181 -7.81 4.02 13.63
CA THR A 181 -7.75 2.83 14.50
C THR A 181 -6.45 2.81 15.31
N GLU A 182 -6.54 2.42 16.58
CA GLU A 182 -5.41 2.33 17.50
C GLU A 182 -4.72 0.97 17.35
N LEU A 183 -3.42 0.98 17.05
CA LEU A 183 -2.61 -0.24 16.87
C LEU A 183 -2.01 -0.71 18.20
N GLY A 184 -1.64 0.24 19.06
CA GLY A 184 -1.12 -0.02 20.40
C GLY A 184 -0.75 1.25 21.15
N LYS A 185 -0.76 1.16 22.48
CA LYS A 185 -0.41 2.26 23.40
C LYS A 185 1.02 2.07 23.90
N THR A 186 1.70 3.18 24.14
CA THR A 186 3.09 3.24 24.60
C THR A 186 3.15 4.30 25.70
N TRP A 187 4.09 4.22 26.64
CA TRP A 187 4.24 5.23 27.72
C TRP A 187 4.53 6.68 27.25
N LYS A 188 4.64 6.90 25.93
CA LYS A 188 4.86 8.20 25.26
C LYS A 188 3.70 8.62 24.35
N GLY A 189 2.57 7.92 24.37
CA GLY A 189 1.43 8.13 23.48
C GLY A 189 0.98 6.83 22.80
N GLN A 190 0.67 6.88 21.51
CA GLN A 190 0.04 5.73 20.84
C GLN A 190 0.27 5.68 19.33
N LYS A 191 0.29 4.47 18.77
CA LYS A 191 0.43 4.23 17.32
C LYS A 191 -0.95 4.06 16.70
N ARG A 192 -1.22 4.82 15.65
CA ARG A 192 -2.50 4.80 14.92
C ARG A 192 -2.26 4.47 13.45
N LEU A 193 -3.23 3.79 12.85
CA LEU A 193 -3.45 3.76 11.41
C LEU A 193 -4.63 4.68 11.13
N SER A 194 -4.47 5.64 10.23
CA SER A 194 -5.56 6.48 9.75
C SER A 194 -5.51 6.70 8.25
N LEU A 195 -6.62 7.19 7.68
CA LEU A 195 -6.68 7.59 6.29
C LEU A 195 -6.45 9.10 6.14
N ARG A 196 -5.88 9.52 5.01
CA ARG A 196 -5.62 10.93 4.71
C ARG A 196 -5.75 11.22 3.22
N SER A 197 -6.49 12.27 2.89
CA SER A 197 -6.43 12.90 1.56
C SER A 197 -5.35 13.97 1.51
N TYR A 198 -4.60 14.03 0.41
CA TYR A 198 -3.70 15.16 0.09
C TYR A 198 -3.62 15.34 -1.43
N LYS A 199 -3.94 16.55 -1.91
CA LYS A 199 -3.98 16.90 -3.35
C LYS A 199 -4.77 15.90 -4.21
N GLY A 200 -5.95 15.50 -3.73
CA GLY A 200 -6.84 14.55 -4.42
C GLY A 200 -6.34 13.11 -4.45
N LYS A 201 -5.34 12.75 -3.62
CA LYS A 201 -4.82 11.39 -3.48
C LYS A 201 -5.01 10.90 -2.05
N SER A 202 -5.53 9.69 -1.91
CA SER A 202 -5.74 9.01 -0.63
C SER A 202 -4.49 8.23 -0.21
N PHE A 203 -4.20 8.21 1.09
CA PHE A 203 -3.06 7.53 1.69
C PHE A 203 -3.45 6.85 3.01
N PHE A 204 -2.77 5.75 3.34
CA PHE A 204 -2.78 5.12 4.65
C PHE A 204 -1.60 5.66 5.46
N ASP A 205 -1.85 6.29 6.61
CA ASP A 205 -0.80 6.86 7.46
C ASP A 205 -0.65 6.03 8.75
N VAL A 206 0.45 5.31 8.88
CA VAL A 206 0.80 4.53 10.09
C VAL A 206 1.75 5.38 10.92
N ARG A 207 1.28 5.94 12.05
CA ARG A 207 1.99 7.02 12.75
C ARG A 207 1.93 6.90 14.28
N GLU A 208 3.09 7.09 14.90
CA GLU A 208 3.18 7.31 16.35
C GLU A 208 2.72 8.75 16.67
N HIS A 209 1.74 8.87 17.55
CA HIS A 209 1.23 10.11 18.12
C HIS A 209 1.72 10.21 19.57
N TYR A 210 1.96 11.42 20.03
CA TYR A 210 2.22 11.71 21.44
C TYR A 210 0.97 12.31 22.08
N GLU A 211 0.84 12.13 23.39
CA GLU A 211 -0.16 12.84 24.19
C GLU A 211 0.54 14.04 24.83
N ASP A 212 -0.09 15.22 24.80
CA ASP A 212 0.46 16.42 25.43
C ASP A 212 -0.12 16.66 26.85
N LYS A 213 0.30 17.75 27.49
CA LYS A 213 -0.12 18.09 28.86
C LYS A 213 -1.62 18.43 29.00
N ALA A 214 -2.35 18.57 27.90
CA ALA A 214 -3.80 18.78 27.88
C ALA A 214 -4.58 17.52 27.45
N GLY A 215 -3.90 16.39 27.21
CA GLY A 215 -4.50 15.16 26.69
C GLY A 215 -4.72 15.15 25.17
N GLU A 216 -4.22 16.15 24.43
CA GLU A 216 -4.40 16.18 22.97
C GLU A 216 -3.41 15.22 22.27
N ILE A 217 -3.94 14.33 21.44
CA ILE A 217 -3.19 13.26 20.78
C ILE A 217 -2.63 13.76 19.44
N LYS A 218 -1.38 14.22 19.46
CA LYS A 218 -0.74 14.95 18.34
C LYS A 218 0.22 14.06 17.53
N PRO A 219 0.21 14.15 16.19
CA PRO A 219 1.02 13.29 15.32
C PRO A 219 2.53 13.60 15.41
N THR A 220 3.38 12.59 15.61
CA THR A 220 4.84 12.79 15.58
C THR A 220 5.41 12.70 14.16
N ARG A 221 6.69 13.09 14.02
CA ARG A 221 7.49 12.88 12.79
C ARG A 221 7.75 11.38 12.47
N LYS A 222 7.51 10.46 13.41
CA LYS A 222 7.65 9.01 13.21
C LYS A 222 6.38 8.41 12.62
N GLY A 223 6.42 8.09 11.34
CA GLY A 223 5.32 7.43 10.64
C GLY A 223 5.69 7.11 9.20
N ALA A 224 4.94 6.18 8.60
CA ALA A 224 5.03 5.80 7.20
C ALA A 224 3.69 6.08 6.50
N THR A 225 3.74 6.86 5.42
CA THR A 225 2.54 7.28 4.66
C THR A 225 2.50 6.55 3.32
N LEU A 226 1.67 5.52 3.25
CA LEU A 226 1.61 4.53 2.18
C LEU A 226 0.53 4.91 1.16
N SER A 227 0.82 4.74 -0.13
CA SER A 227 -0.18 4.83 -1.20
C SER A 227 -0.88 3.48 -1.40
N ASP A 228 -2.01 3.47 -2.12
CA ASP A 228 -2.77 2.27 -2.47
C ASP A 228 -1.91 1.09 -2.96
N ALA A 229 -1.03 1.32 -3.95
CA ALA A 229 -0.16 0.28 -4.49
C ALA A 229 0.83 -0.29 -3.43
N VAL A 230 1.37 0.58 -2.57
CA VAL A 230 2.31 0.20 -1.49
C VAL A 230 1.57 -0.55 -0.38
N TRP A 231 0.34 -0.15 -0.07
CA TRP A 231 -0.55 -0.84 0.87
C TRP A 231 -0.96 -2.23 0.34
N LYS A 232 -1.34 -2.34 -0.93
CA LYS A 232 -1.64 -3.63 -1.57
C LYS A 232 -0.45 -4.58 -1.55
N ARG A 233 0.77 -4.11 -1.87
CA ARG A 233 1.99 -4.92 -1.72
C ARG A 233 2.24 -5.30 -0.26
N LEU A 234 2.04 -4.39 0.72
CA LEU A 234 2.12 -4.72 2.15
C LEU A 234 1.16 -5.86 2.52
N CYS A 235 -0.11 -5.81 2.09
CA CYS A 235 -1.09 -6.86 2.34
C CYS A 235 -0.69 -8.23 1.73
N THR A 236 -0.11 -8.26 0.52
CA THR A 236 0.47 -9.49 -0.05
C THR A 236 1.65 -10.02 0.78
N LEU A 237 2.44 -9.12 1.38
CA LEU A 237 3.58 -9.48 2.22
C LEU A 237 3.19 -9.88 3.66
N MET A 238 2.01 -9.52 4.16
CA MET A 238 1.62 -9.77 5.56
C MET A 238 1.86 -11.21 6.03
N PRO A 239 1.46 -12.28 5.33
CA PRO A 239 1.74 -13.67 5.76
C PRO A 239 3.23 -14.01 5.79
N HIS A 240 4.04 -13.40 4.92
CA HIS A 240 5.48 -13.59 4.87
C HIS A 240 6.18 -12.85 6.03
N VAL A 241 5.69 -11.66 6.37
CA VAL A 241 6.12 -10.89 7.55
C VAL A 241 5.70 -11.59 8.84
N ASP A 242 4.49 -12.14 8.93
CA ASP A 242 4.02 -12.92 10.09
C ASP A 242 4.89 -14.17 10.30
N LYS A 243 5.27 -14.87 9.22
CA LYS A 243 6.24 -15.99 9.29
C LYS A 243 7.61 -15.53 9.77
N ALA A 244 8.13 -14.40 9.28
CA ALA A 244 9.40 -13.83 9.73
C ALA A 244 9.36 -13.37 11.21
N VAL A 245 8.22 -12.84 11.67
CA VAL A 245 7.98 -12.50 13.08
C VAL A 245 7.99 -13.76 13.94
N ALA A 246 7.31 -14.83 13.51
CA ALA A 246 7.29 -16.11 14.23
C ALA A 246 8.69 -16.75 14.33
N GLN A 247 9.44 -16.75 13.22
CA GLN A 247 10.82 -17.23 13.16
C GLN A 247 11.74 -16.48 14.13
N LEU A 248 11.62 -15.15 14.20
CA LEU A 248 12.45 -14.32 15.08
C LEU A 248 11.94 -14.24 16.53
N SER A 249 10.73 -14.72 16.83
CA SER A 249 10.24 -14.85 18.22
C SER A 249 10.63 -16.18 18.86
N GLY A 250 10.59 -17.30 18.13
CA GLY A 250 11.00 -18.63 18.63
C GLY A 250 12.52 -18.83 18.69
N ASN A 251 13.23 -17.75 18.96
CA ASN A 251 14.69 -17.66 19.05
C ASN A 251 15.09 -16.87 20.32
N THR A 252 14.17 -16.76 21.29
CA THR A 252 14.23 -15.90 22.49
C THR A 252 14.12 -16.72 23.79
N ASP A 253 14.42 -18.02 23.70
CA ASP A 253 14.26 -18.99 24.77
C ASP A 253 15.65 -19.47 25.22
N ASP A 254 15.83 -19.60 26.55
CA ASP A 254 16.91 -20.31 27.26
C ASP A 254 18.38 -19.78 27.17
N ASP A 255 18.66 -18.58 27.71
CA ASP A 255 19.98 -18.23 28.29
C ASP A 255 19.87 -17.13 29.38
N ASP A 256 19.18 -17.44 30.48
CA ASP A 256 19.24 -16.72 31.76
C ASP A 256 19.52 -17.77 32.87
N SER A 257 20.73 -18.32 32.86
CA SER A 257 21.20 -19.28 33.86
C SER A 257 21.51 -18.59 35.19
N ASP A 258 21.27 -19.29 36.31
CA ASP A 258 21.25 -18.71 37.67
C ASP A 258 22.49 -17.88 38.03
N GLY A 259 22.25 -16.69 38.59
CA GLY A 259 23.26 -15.70 39.01
C GLY A 259 23.08 -15.24 40.46
N ASP A 260 22.91 -16.17 41.38
CA ASP A 260 22.84 -15.92 42.83
C ASP A 260 24.16 -15.35 43.37
N ASN A 261 24.14 -14.15 43.97
CA ASN A 261 25.19 -13.60 44.84
C ASN A 261 24.70 -12.39 45.66
#